data_AF-A0A1H0RM82-F1
#
_entry.id   AF-A0A1H0RM82-F1
#
_cell.length_a   1.000
_cell.length_b   1.000
_cell.length_c   1.000
_cell.angle_alpha   90.00
_cell.angle_beta   90.00
_cell.angle_gamma   90.00
#
_symmetry.space_group_name_H-M   'P 1'
#
loop_
_entity.id
_entity.type
_entity.pdbx_description
1 polymer ?
#
loop_
_entity_poly.entity_id
_entity_poly.type
_entity_poly.pdbx_seq_one_letter_code
_entity_poly.pdbx_strand_id
1 'polypeptide(L)'
;MTSGDWLPAQAPFDLVRRGYSPEQVTAHLERLEYDLRITTANRDATNQRLSELGAQLAAAQAEADTLRAQLDRSALEPVSMANLSDRMQRMIRLAEEEASEIRARAEADADRLRGQLETSLSEAAAARAAFDSEREHTRRQLAEQVHGLIAEATTEAEETTSTAQEEAARLMQEANAEADRTITAAREHAQQTVDQAHAAAEAELAAAQTEAQRRVADATTAAERLTAETAAERERLDAESLAHRTEVNEDFEITIADRRRDAHRVITEREEASTATARTLIADAKAHAEALVAAATAEAERLMQQATTYSNALVNRAAAESHQRVADADDAVLALQSLRDRLTDQLNSLAGHLDHIRELAGSAPAIITPPSVEHDRPVTGQFPLDPAGRPTPVDVPMPVLGGDAPTAEAGPSATAAAAEVEPADAEPSEAAPAAETSDLGAESSGVRESGATDTVVDADASSAPHTVTTAANPDADALTPSDPRPVAHPSPANGQPSGDESSGSPDATHRGRLRSRGRR
;
A
#
# COMPACT_ATOMS: atom_id res chain seq x y z
N MET A 1 -44.99 82.13 -142.24
CA MET A 1 -44.93 83.56 -142.63
C MET A 1 -46.27 83.94 -143.23
N THR A 2 -46.80 85.11 -142.90
CA THR A 2 -48.03 85.67 -143.48
C THR A 2 -47.67 86.84 -144.39
N SER A 3 -48.14 86.80 -145.64
CA SER A 3 -47.56 87.55 -146.77
C SER A 3 -47.99 89.02 -146.89
N GLY A 4 -47.85 89.81 -145.82
CA GLY A 4 -48.21 91.24 -145.82
C GLY A 4 -47.25 92.17 -146.58
N ASP A 5 -46.03 91.71 -146.88
CA ASP A 5 -44.87 92.53 -147.26
C ASP A 5 -44.82 93.01 -148.73
N TRP A 6 -45.91 92.83 -149.50
CA TRP A 6 -45.91 92.98 -150.96
C TRP A 6 -46.71 94.16 -151.52
N LEU A 7 -47.17 95.09 -150.68
CA LEU A 7 -47.67 96.38 -151.18
C LEU A 7 -46.48 97.34 -151.37
N PRO A 8 -46.16 97.77 -152.60
CA PRO A 8 -45.10 98.75 -152.82
C PRO A 8 -45.46 100.07 -152.11
N ALA A 9 -44.49 100.65 -151.39
CA ALA A 9 -44.71 101.83 -150.59
C ALA A 9 -45.25 102.99 -151.45
N GLN A 10 -46.40 103.56 -151.05
CA GLN A 10 -47.03 104.65 -151.76
C GLN A 10 -46.16 105.91 -151.65
N ALA A 11 -45.44 106.24 -152.73
CA ALA A 11 -44.71 107.49 -152.83
C ALA A 11 -45.73 108.65 -152.87
N PRO A 12 -45.67 109.62 -151.94
CA PRO A 12 -46.59 110.76 -151.97
C PRO A 12 -46.27 111.66 -153.16
N PHE A 13 -47.28 111.98 -153.97
CA PHE A 13 -47.16 112.94 -155.06
C PHE A 13 -46.94 114.36 -154.52
N ASP A 14 -46.12 115.16 -155.20
CA ASP A 14 -45.88 116.55 -154.83
C ASP A 14 -47.11 117.42 -155.07
N LEU A 15 -47.46 118.27 -154.10
CA LEU A 15 -48.54 119.25 -154.22
C LEU A 15 -48.05 120.58 -154.80
N VAL A 16 -48.68 120.99 -155.90
CA VAL A 16 -48.54 122.30 -156.53
C VAL A 16 -49.65 123.23 -155.98
N ARG A 17 -49.59 124.55 -156.26
CA ARG A 17 -50.44 125.60 -155.65
C ARG A 17 -51.96 125.33 -155.63
N ARG A 18 -52.49 124.42 -156.46
CA ARG A 18 -53.74 123.68 -156.23
C ARG A 18 -53.63 122.27 -156.84
N GLY A 19 -53.54 121.23 -156.00
CA GLY A 19 -53.57 119.82 -156.41
C GLY A 19 -52.19 119.17 -156.60
N TYR A 20 -52.17 117.88 -156.92
CA TYR A 20 -50.94 117.12 -157.20
C TYR A 20 -50.35 117.45 -158.57
N SER A 21 -49.04 117.23 -158.74
CA SER A 21 -48.36 117.37 -160.04
C SER A 21 -48.95 116.43 -161.11
N PRO A 22 -49.55 116.93 -162.21
CA PRO A 22 -50.15 116.07 -163.23
C PRO A 22 -49.15 115.13 -163.91
N GLU A 23 -47.91 115.59 -164.13
CA GLU A 23 -46.85 114.81 -164.77
C GLU A 23 -46.46 113.59 -163.92
N GLN A 24 -46.39 113.74 -162.59
CA GLN A 24 -46.12 112.63 -161.67
C GLN A 24 -47.27 111.62 -161.64
N VAL A 25 -48.52 112.10 -161.68
CA VAL A 25 -49.71 111.23 -161.70
C VAL A 25 -49.79 110.45 -163.00
N THR A 26 -49.58 111.09 -164.16
CA THR A 26 -49.55 110.39 -165.46
C THR A 26 -48.42 109.35 -165.51
N ALA A 27 -47.20 109.71 -165.11
CA ALA A 27 -46.08 108.76 -165.08
C ALA A 27 -46.32 107.57 -164.12
N HIS A 28 -47.09 107.76 -163.04
CA HIS A 28 -47.51 106.66 -162.16
C HIS A 28 -48.62 105.81 -162.75
N LEU A 29 -49.58 106.39 -163.49
CA LEU A 29 -50.62 105.65 -164.20
C LEU A 29 -50.04 104.82 -165.35
N GLU A 30 -49.12 105.38 -166.14
CA GLU A 30 -48.37 104.65 -167.18
C GLU A 30 -47.58 103.48 -166.59
N ARG A 31 -46.97 103.68 -165.40
CA ARG A 31 -46.28 102.61 -164.66
C ARG A 31 -47.23 101.52 -164.19
N LEU A 32 -48.39 101.88 -163.63
CA LEU A 32 -49.43 100.92 -163.22
C LEU A 32 -50.01 100.16 -164.42
N GLU A 33 -50.20 100.80 -165.56
CA GLU A 33 -50.65 100.12 -166.80
C GLU A 33 -49.57 99.15 -167.32
N TYR A 34 -48.29 99.55 -167.26
CA TYR A 34 -47.16 98.69 -167.58
C TYR A 34 -47.04 97.48 -166.64
N ASP A 35 -47.17 97.69 -165.33
CA ASP A 35 -47.14 96.61 -164.32
C ASP A 35 -48.38 95.69 -164.45
N LEU A 36 -49.55 96.24 -164.79
CA LEU A 36 -50.75 95.45 -165.13
C LEU A 36 -50.55 94.62 -166.42
N ARG A 37 -49.86 95.18 -167.42
CA ARG A 37 -49.51 94.48 -168.65
C ARG A 37 -48.49 93.36 -168.43
N ILE A 38 -47.52 93.56 -167.53
CA ILE A 38 -46.58 92.50 -167.11
C ILE A 38 -47.30 91.42 -166.32
N THR A 39 -48.14 91.76 -165.35
CA THR A 39 -48.85 90.77 -164.51
C THR A 39 -49.89 89.97 -165.30
N THR A 40 -50.57 90.57 -166.26
CA THR A 40 -51.45 89.84 -167.20
C THR A 40 -50.66 88.91 -168.13
N ALA A 41 -49.55 89.37 -168.72
CA ALA A 41 -48.67 88.51 -169.53
C ALA A 41 -48.09 87.33 -168.71
N ASN A 42 -47.68 87.57 -167.46
CA ASN A 42 -47.22 86.53 -166.55
C ASN A 42 -48.33 85.52 -166.21
N ARG A 43 -49.54 86.00 -165.91
CA ARG A 43 -50.72 85.14 -165.66
C ARG A 43 -50.98 84.23 -166.87
N ASP A 44 -50.97 84.79 -168.08
CA ASP A 44 -51.32 84.04 -169.28
C ASP A 44 -50.21 83.06 -169.67
N ALA A 45 -48.94 83.39 -169.43
CA ALA A 45 -47.83 82.45 -169.50
C ALA A 45 -47.93 81.31 -168.44
N THR A 46 -48.41 81.60 -167.22
CA THR A 46 -48.67 80.53 -166.23
C THR A 46 -49.85 79.64 -166.62
N ASN A 47 -50.91 80.19 -167.21
CA ASN A 47 -52.04 79.43 -167.73
C ASN A 47 -51.60 78.51 -168.88
N GLN A 48 -50.75 78.99 -169.79
CA GLN A 48 -50.17 78.18 -170.86
C GLN A 48 -49.37 77.00 -170.30
N ARG A 49 -48.47 77.24 -169.35
CA ARG A 49 -47.71 76.18 -168.65
C ARG A 49 -48.62 75.19 -167.91
N LEU A 50 -49.70 75.66 -167.30
CA LEU A 50 -50.69 74.79 -166.64
C LEU A 50 -51.38 73.86 -167.66
N SER A 51 -51.74 74.38 -168.84
CA SER A 51 -52.34 73.57 -169.91
C SER A 51 -51.36 72.56 -170.51
N GLU A 52 -50.08 72.92 -170.62
CA GLU A 52 -49.01 72.05 -171.09
C GLU A 52 -48.72 70.91 -170.09
N LEU A 53 -48.63 71.22 -168.79
CA LEU A 53 -48.52 70.22 -167.72
C LEU A 53 -49.76 69.31 -167.66
N GLY A 54 -50.96 69.85 -167.91
CA GLY A 54 -52.19 69.07 -168.03
C GLY A 54 -52.15 68.08 -169.20
N ALA A 55 -51.62 68.50 -170.36
CA ALA A 55 -51.43 67.62 -171.50
C ALA A 55 -50.35 66.55 -171.25
N GLN A 56 -49.24 66.90 -170.59
CA GLN A 56 -48.21 65.94 -170.18
C GLN A 56 -48.75 64.91 -169.18
N LEU A 57 -49.58 65.32 -168.22
CA LEU A 57 -50.21 64.41 -167.25
C LEU A 57 -51.21 63.47 -167.94
N ALA A 58 -52.01 63.97 -168.88
CA ALA A 58 -52.92 63.13 -169.68
C ALA A 58 -52.17 62.13 -170.57
N ALA A 59 -51.03 62.53 -171.16
CA ALA A 59 -50.15 61.64 -171.92
C ALA A 59 -49.55 60.54 -171.01
N ALA A 60 -49.02 60.90 -169.85
CA ALA A 60 -48.47 59.94 -168.88
C ALA A 60 -49.53 58.96 -168.33
N GLN A 61 -50.79 59.38 -168.22
CA GLN A 61 -51.91 58.49 -167.89
C GLN A 61 -52.21 57.51 -169.03
N ALA A 62 -52.24 57.97 -170.29
CA ALA A 62 -52.39 57.09 -171.45
C ALA A 62 -51.21 56.11 -171.62
N GLU A 63 -49.99 56.52 -171.30
CA GLU A 63 -48.82 55.63 -171.22
C GLU A 63 -48.98 54.60 -170.09
N ALA A 64 -49.40 55.00 -168.89
CA ALA A 64 -49.64 54.06 -167.79
C ALA A 64 -50.74 53.02 -168.13
N ASP A 65 -51.82 53.43 -168.80
CA ASP A 65 -52.91 52.54 -169.19
C ASP A 65 -52.56 51.65 -170.40
N THR A 66 -51.74 52.13 -171.33
CA THR A 66 -51.20 51.27 -172.40
C THR A 66 -50.15 50.29 -171.88
N LEU A 67 -49.34 50.65 -170.88
CA LEU A 67 -48.44 49.73 -170.18
C LEU A 67 -49.22 48.67 -169.38
N ARG A 68 -50.31 49.04 -168.70
CA ARG A 68 -51.26 48.07 -168.10
C ARG A 68 -51.83 47.12 -169.15
N ALA A 69 -52.36 47.64 -170.25
CA ALA A 69 -52.92 46.85 -171.34
C ALA A 69 -51.87 46.04 -172.17
N GLN A 70 -50.57 46.26 -171.96
CA GLN A 70 -49.48 45.39 -172.40
C GLN A 70 -49.21 44.29 -171.37
N LEU A 71 -49.15 44.63 -170.07
CA LEU A 71 -48.93 43.70 -168.98
C LEU A 71 -50.07 42.68 -168.88
N ASP A 72 -51.33 43.13 -168.89
CA ASP A 72 -52.51 42.27 -168.93
C ASP A 72 -52.51 41.34 -170.15
N ARG A 73 -52.05 41.84 -171.31
CA ARG A 73 -51.92 41.04 -172.53
C ARG A 73 -50.85 39.96 -172.40
N SER A 74 -49.72 40.28 -171.77
CA SER A 74 -48.67 39.31 -171.43
C SER A 74 -49.09 38.29 -170.35
N ALA A 75 -50.13 38.61 -169.56
CA ALA A 75 -50.75 37.70 -168.60
C ALA A 75 -51.89 36.85 -169.19
N LEU A 76 -52.49 37.31 -170.30
CA LEU A 76 -53.54 36.62 -171.07
C LEU A 76 -52.99 35.75 -172.20
N GLU A 77 -51.72 35.91 -172.57
CA GLU A 77 -51.06 35.11 -173.62
C GLU A 77 -50.72 33.69 -173.12
N PRO A 78 -50.96 32.62 -173.90
CA PRO A 78 -50.67 31.25 -173.50
C PRO A 78 -49.18 31.04 -173.16
N VAL A 79 -48.91 30.34 -172.05
CA VAL A 79 -47.57 30.22 -171.47
C VAL A 79 -46.54 29.62 -172.45
N SER A 80 -45.64 30.47 -172.96
CA SER A 80 -44.49 30.04 -173.74
C SER A 80 -43.37 29.51 -172.83
N MET A 81 -42.53 28.61 -173.34
CA MET A 81 -41.40 28.05 -172.59
C MET A 81 -40.38 29.12 -172.15
N ALA A 82 -40.22 30.21 -172.91
CA ALA A 82 -39.37 31.33 -172.54
C ALA A 82 -39.94 32.07 -171.31
N ASN A 83 -41.22 32.44 -171.36
CA ASN A 83 -41.90 33.15 -170.27
C ASN A 83 -41.96 32.29 -169.00
N LEU A 84 -42.06 30.96 -169.14
CA LEU A 84 -41.95 30.02 -168.02
C LEU A 84 -40.56 30.02 -167.38
N SER A 85 -39.48 30.00 -168.18
CA SER A 85 -38.12 30.03 -167.65
C SER A 85 -37.83 31.33 -166.90
N ASP A 86 -38.20 32.47 -167.47
CA ASP A 86 -38.02 33.80 -166.87
C ASP A 86 -38.79 33.97 -165.55
N ARG A 87 -39.96 33.33 -165.45
CA ARG A 87 -40.78 33.29 -164.22
C ARG A 87 -40.24 32.29 -163.20
N MET A 88 -39.74 31.13 -163.63
CA MET A 88 -39.07 30.17 -162.76
C MET A 88 -37.78 30.75 -162.17
N GLN A 89 -36.93 31.41 -162.97
CA GLN A 89 -35.71 32.05 -162.49
C GLN A 89 -36.02 33.13 -161.44
N ARG A 90 -37.05 33.96 -161.65
CA ARG A 90 -37.51 34.95 -160.67
C ARG A 90 -38.10 34.30 -159.41
N MET A 91 -38.82 33.19 -159.54
CA MET A 91 -39.37 32.43 -158.39
C MET A 91 -38.27 31.72 -157.59
N ILE A 92 -37.29 31.12 -158.26
CA ILE A 92 -36.11 30.49 -157.63
C ILE A 92 -35.32 31.56 -156.88
N ARG A 93 -35.01 32.68 -157.52
CA ARG A 93 -34.32 33.80 -156.87
C ARG A 93 -35.09 34.34 -155.66
N LEU A 94 -36.40 34.53 -155.78
CA LEU A 94 -37.23 34.97 -154.65
C LEU A 94 -37.24 33.93 -153.51
N ALA A 95 -37.28 32.64 -153.83
CA ALA A 95 -37.20 31.55 -152.86
C ALA A 95 -35.79 31.38 -152.25
N GLU A 96 -34.72 31.73 -152.97
CA GLU A 96 -33.35 31.81 -152.44
C GLU A 96 -33.19 33.03 -151.51
N GLU A 97 -33.73 34.18 -151.89
CA GLU A 97 -33.80 35.39 -151.06
C GLU A 97 -34.63 35.10 -149.78
N GLU A 98 -35.82 34.52 -149.89
CA GLU A 98 -36.67 34.10 -148.76
C GLU A 98 -36.01 33.00 -147.90
N ALA A 99 -35.38 31.99 -148.49
CA ALA A 99 -34.64 30.97 -147.73
C ALA A 99 -33.41 31.55 -147.03
N SER A 100 -32.76 32.57 -147.61
CA SER A 100 -31.68 33.29 -146.94
C SER A 100 -32.20 34.12 -145.76
N GLU A 101 -33.38 34.74 -145.89
CA GLU A 101 -34.02 35.48 -144.80
C GLU A 101 -34.50 34.55 -143.67
N ILE A 102 -35.09 33.39 -144.00
CA ILE A 102 -35.46 32.36 -143.03
C ILE A 102 -34.24 31.86 -142.26
N ARG A 103 -33.10 31.62 -142.92
CA ARG A 103 -31.84 31.26 -142.25
C ARG A 103 -31.33 32.38 -141.36
N ALA A 104 -31.24 33.61 -141.86
CA ALA A 104 -30.77 34.76 -141.07
C ALA A 104 -31.65 35.04 -139.85
N ARG A 105 -32.98 34.88 -139.97
CA ARG A 105 -33.92 34.95 -138.84
C ARG A 105 -33.68 33.81 -137.84
N ALA A 106 -33.55 32.56 -138.31
CA ALA A 106 -33.30 31.40 -137.45
C ALA A 106 -31.94 31.45 -136.75
N GLU A 107 -30.91 31.99 -137.40
CA GLU A 107 -29.58 32.23 -136.83
C GLU A 107 -29.66 33.33 -135.76
N ALA A 108 -30.29 34.47 -136.05
CA ALA A 108 -30.49 35.55 -135.08
C ALA A 108 -31.39 35.16 -133.89
N ASP A 109 -32.36 34.27 -134.09
CA ASP A 109 -33.17 33.69 -133.01
C ASP A 109 -32.36 32.67 -132.19
N ALA A 110 -31.55 31.83 -132.83
CA ALA A 110 -30.66 30.89 -132.15
C ALA A 110 -29.59 31.61 -131.31
N ASP A 111 -29.01 32.71 -131.81
CA ASP A 111 -28.05 33.52 -131.06
C ASP A 111 -28.71 34.30 -129.93
N ARG A 112 -29.94 34.78 -130.10
CA ARG A 112 -30.73 35.37 -129.00
C ARG A 112 -31.01 34.34 -127.91
N LEU A 113 -31.38 33.11 -128.28
CA LEU A 113 -31.60 32.00 -127.35
C LEU A 113 -30.30 31.58 -126.65
N ARG A 114 -29.16 31.53 -127.37
CA ARG A 114 -27.83 31.26 -126.78
C ARG A 114 -27.48 32.33 -125.75
N GLY A 115 -27.60 33.61 -126.08
CA GLY A 115 -27.31 34.72 -125.17
C GLY A 115 -28.24 34.75 -123.95
N GLN A 116 -29.53 34.41 -124.12
CA GLN A 116 -30.48 34.26 -123.01
C GLN A 116 -30.09 33.08 -122.10
N LEU A 117 -29.74 31.93 -122.67
CA LEU A 117 -29.30 30.76 -121.91
C LEU A 117 -27.99 31.05 -121.16
N GLU A 118 -26.99 31.62 -121.83
CA GLU A 118 -25.70 31.99 -121.24
C GLU A 118 -25.87 33.00 -120.10
N THR A 119 -26.73 34.01 -120.28
CA THR A 119 -27.09 34.96 -119.21
C THR A 119 -27.73 34.22 -118.03
N SER A 120 -28.74 33.39 -118.25
CA SER A 120 -29.43 32.65 -117.18
C SER A 120 -28.53 31.63 -116.45
N LEU A 121 -27.55 31.04 -117.15
CA LEU A 121 -26.55 30.14 -116.57
C LEU A 121 -25.54 30.92 -115.73
N SER A 122 -25.12 32.12 -116.20
CA SER A 122 -24.28 33.04 -115.43
C SER A 122 -24.99 33.53 -114.17
N GLU A 123 -26.27 33.92 -114.27
CA GLU A 123 -27.10 34.32 -113.13
C GLU A 123 -27.28 33.17 -112.13
N ALA A 124 -27.58 31.96 -112.61
CA ALA A 124 -27.71 30.77 -111.76
C ALA A 124 -26.38 30.39 -111.07
N ALA A 125 -25.25 30.50 -111.77
CA ALA A 125 -23.92 30.26 -111.20
C ALA A 125 -23.55 31.31 -110.15
N ALA A 126 -23.84 32.59 -110.41
CA ALA A 126 -23.62 33.68 -109.45
C ALA A 126 -24.50 33.54 -108.20
N ALA A 127 -25.79 33.25 -108.37
CA ALA A 127 -26.72 32.99 -107.27
C ALA A 127 -26.29 31.76 -106.45
N ARG A 128 -25.80 30.71 -107.10
CA ARG A 128 -25.27 29.51 -106.42
C ARG A 128 -24.01 29.81 -105.63
N ALA A 129 -23.06 30.57 -106.20
CA ALA A 129 -21.84 30.97 -105.51
C ALA A 129 -22.13 31.89 -104.30
N ALA A 130 -23.09 32.81 -104.43
CA ALA A 130 -23.56 33.64 -103.33
C ALA A 130 -24.16 32.79 -102.19
N PHE A 131 -25.08 31.88 -102.51
CA PHE A 131 -25.71 30.98 -101.54
C PHE A 131 -24.69 30.08 -100.81
N ASP A 132 -23.76 29.45 -101.53
CA ASP A 132 -22.73 28.63 -100.89
C ASP A 132 -21.76 29.49 -100.04
N SER A 133 -21.53 30.76 -100.38
CA SER A 133 -20.73 31.68 -99.56
C SER A 133 -21.45 32.11 -98.26
N GLU A 134 -22.77 32.37 -98.31
CA GLU A 134 -23.60 32.68 -97.14
C GLU A 134 -23.74 31.47 -96.22
N ARG A 135 -23.93 30.27 -96.81
CA ARG A 135 -23.96 29.00 -96.09
C ARG A 135 -22.64 28.71 -95.37
N GLU A 136 -21.50 28.95 -96.00
CA GLU A 136 -20.21 28.74 -95.33
C GLU A 136 -19.88 29.87 -94.34
N HIS A 137 -20.34 31.10 -94.55
CA HIS A 137 -20.24 32.19 -93.57
C HIS A 137 -21.02 31.84 -92.28
N THR A 138 -22.29 31.46 -92.43
CA THR A 138 -23.13 31.01 -91.30
C THR A 138 -22.59 29.73 -90.64
N ARG A 139 -22.04 28.78 -91.41
CA ARG A 139 -21.36 27.60 -90.85
C ARG A 139 -20.13 27.97 -90.01
N ARG A 140 -19.32 28.94 -90.46
CA ARG A 140 -18.17 29.44 -89.69
C ARG A 140 -18.62 30.17 -88.42
N GLN A 141 -19.61 31.06 -88.50
CA GLN A 141 -20.17 31.76 -87.34
C GLN A 141 -20.72 30.78 -86.30
N LEU A 142 -21.46 29.75 -86.72
CA LEU A 142 -21.97 28.73 -85.80
C LEU A 142 -20.84 27.88 -85.20
N ALA A 143 -19.80 27.54 -85.97
CA ALA A 143 -18.63 26.82 -85.45
C ALA A 143 -17.84 27.67 -84.43
N GLU A 144 -17.70 28.98 -84.67
CA GLU A 144 -17.07 29.94 -83.78
C GLU A 144 -17.88 30.13 -82.49
N GLN A 145 -19.21 30.27 -82.59
CA GLN A 145 -20.12 30.33 -81.44
C GLN A 145 -20.09 29.05 -80.60
N VAL A 146 -20.16 27.87 -81.25
CA VAL A 146 -20.09 26.58 -80.54
C VAL A 146 -18.71 26.38 -79.90
N HIS A 147 -17.62 26.78 -80.57
CA HIS A 147 -16.29 26.69 -79.97
C HIS A 147 -16.12 27.65 -78.79
N GLY A 148 -16.65 28.88 -78.88
CA GLY A 148 -16.67 29.85 -77.79
C GLY A 148 -17.46 29.35 -76.59
N LEU A 149 -18.69 28.86 -76.79
CA LEU A 149 -19.52 28.28 -75.72
C LEU A 149 -18.89 27.04 -75.08
N ILE A 150 -18.19 26.20 -75.86
CA ILE A 150 -17.44 25.06 -75.31
C ILE A 150 -16.25 25.57 -74.48
N ALA A 151 -15.49 26.54 -74.97
CA ALA A 151 -14.35 27.10 -74.26
C ALA A 151 -14.77 27.78 -72.94
N GLU A 152 -15.83 28.59 -72.97
CA GLU A 152 -16.44 29.23 -71.81
C GLU A 152 -16.92 28.19 -70.79
N ALA A 153 -17.67 27.17 -71.22
CA ALA A 153 -18.14 26.10 -70.34
C ALA A 153 -16.99 25.21 -69.79
N THR A 154 -15.90 25.01 -70.53
CA THR A 154 -14.71 24.33 -69.98
C THR A 154 -13.98 25.18 -68.97
N THR A 155 -13.85 26.50 -69.19
CA THR A 155 -13.24 27.40 -68.21
C THR A 155 -14.07 27.50 -66.94
N GLU A 156 -15.40 27.64 -67.04
CA GLU A 156 -16.30 27.62 -65.87
C GLU A 156 -16.24 26.28 -65.14
N ALA A 157 -16.14 25.15 -65.85
CA ALA A 157 -15.95 23.84 -65.23
C ALA A 157 -14.57 23.69 -64.54
N GLU A 158 -13.50 24.23 -65.11
CA GLU A 158 -12.16 24.24 -64.51
C GLU A 158 -12.09 25.16 -63.28
N GLU A 159 -12.68 26.36 -63.34
CA GLU A 159 -12.77 27.29 -62.21
C GLU A 159 -13.63 26.73 -61.06
N THR A 160 -14.81 26.16 -61.36
CA THR A 160 -15.68 25.55 -60.35
C THR A 160 -15.09 24.28 -59.74
N THR A 161 -14.31 23.50 -60.51
CA THR A 161 -13.61 22.34 -59.94
C THR A 161 -12.33 22.72 -59.18
N SER A 162 -11.59 23.76 -59.57
CA SER A 162 -10.44 24.27 -58.78
C SER A 162 -10.92 24.84 -57.46
N THR A 163 -11.92 25.73 -57.47
CA THR A 163 -12.47 26.32 -56.24
C THR A 163 -13.06 25.27 -55.30
N ALA A 164 -13.81 24.28 -55.82
CA ALA A 164 -14.29 23.17 -55.00
C ALA A 164 -13.16 22.28 -54.43
N GLN A 165 -12.06 22.08 -55.17
CA GLN A 165 -10.88 21.37 -54.67
C GLN A 165 -10.13 22.17 -53.60
N GLU A 166 -9.99 23.48 -53.77
CA GLU A 166 -9.37 24.39 -52.78
C GLU A 166 -10.20 24.46 -51.50
N GLU A 167 -11.52 24.58 -51.58
CA GLU A 167 -12.41 24.54 -50.42
C GLU A 167 -12.38 23.18 -49.72
N ALA A 168 -12.43 22.07 -50.46
CA ALA A 168 -12.31 20.73 -49.90
C ALA A 168 -10.95 20.52 -49.20
N ALA A 169 -9.85 20.96 -49.82
CA ALA A 169 -8.52 20.90 -49.22
C ALA A 169 -8.41 21.76 -47.96
N ARG A 170 -8.99 22.97 -47.95
CA ARG A 170 -9.03 23.85 -46.78
C ARG A 170 -9.84 23.22 -45.64
N LEU A 171 -11.02 22.68 -45.92
CA LEU A 171 -11.85 21.99 -44.94
C LEU A 171 -11.18 20.73 -44.38
N MET A 172 -10.46 19.96 -45.21
CA MET A 172 -9.65 18.82 -44.73
C MET A 172 -8.49 19.27 -43.83
N GLN A 173 -7.80 20.37 -44.16
CA GLN A 173 -6.74 20.94 -43.31
C GLN A 173 -7.29 21.48 -41.99
N GLU A 174 -8.42 22.20 -42.02
CA GLU A 174 -9.13 22.69 -40.82
C GLU A 174 -9.56 21.52 -39.92
N ALA A 175 -10.17 20.47 -40.49
CA ALA A 175 -10.63 19.30 -39.75
C ALA A 175 -9.47 18.47 -39.17
N ASN A 176 -8.39 18.25 -39.94
CA ASN A 176 -7.21 17.54 -39.45
C ASN A 176 -6.53 18.32 -38.31
N ALA A 177 -6.38 19.64 -38.44
CA ALA A 177 -5.80 20.47 -37.40
C ALA A 177 -6.65 20.49 -36.11
N GLU A 178 -7.99 20.42 -36.23
CA GLU A 178 -8.87 20.31 -35.06
C GLU A 178 -8.85 18.91 -34.43
N ALA A 179 -8.70 17.85 -35.23
CA ALA A 179 -8.48 16.50 -34.74
C ALA A 179 -7.14 16.40 -33.98
N ASP A 180 -6.05 16.97 -34.52
CA ASP A 180 -4.75 17.01 -33.86
C ASP A 180 -4.78 17.81 -32.55
N ARG A 181 -5.48 18.96 -32.50
CA ARG A 181 -5.72 19.71 -31.26
C ARG A 181 -6.48 18.86 -30.24
N THR A 182 -7.58 18.22 -30.66
CA THR A 182 -8.42 17.39 -29.79
C THR A 182 -7.64 16.20 -29.22
N ILE A 183 -6.86 15.51 -30.06
CA ILE A 183 -6.00 14.39 -29.65
C ILE A 183 -4.88 14.86 -28.71
N THR A 184 -4.30 16.03 -28.96
CA THR A 184 -3.24 16.60 -28.09
C THR A 184 -3.79 16.99 -26.73
N ALA A 185 -4.89 17.75 -26.68
CA ALA A 185 -5.55 18.14 -25.43
C ALA A 185 -6.05 16.93 -24.63
N ALA A 186 -6.56 15.89 -25.29
CA ALA A 186 -6.96 14.64 -24.63
C ALA A 186 -5.76 13.89 -24.04
N ARG A 187 -4.60 13.87 -24.73
CA ARG A 187 -3.35 13.30 -24.21
C ARG A 187 -2.80 14.09 -23.03
N GLU A 188 -2.79 15.42 -23.12
CA GLU A 188 -2.35 16.30 -22.03
C GLU A 188 -3.24 16.14 -20.78
N HIS A 189 -4.57 16.10 -20.94
CA HIS A 189 -5.49 15.83 -19.83
C HIS A 189 -5.30 14.43 -19.24
N ALA A 190 -5.12 13.40 -20.07
CA ALA A 190 -4.85 12.04 -19.60
C ALA A 190 -3.54 11.96 -18.81
N GLN A 191 -2.46 12.59 -19.31
CA GLN A 191 -1.18 12.65 -18.61
C GLN A 191 -1.31 13.41 -17.28
N GLN A 192 -1.95 14.58 -17.27
CA GLN A 192 -2.19 15.33 -16.03
C GLN A 192 -3.01 14.52 -15.00
N THR A 193 -3.97 13.71 -15.46
CA THR A 193 -4.75 12.83 -14.58
C THR A 193 -3.88 11.71 -13.98
N VAL A 194 -2.99 11.13 -14.78
CA VAL A 194 -2.01 10.10 -14.35
C VAL A 194 -0.99 10.70 -13.38
N ASP A 195 -0.44 11.87 -13.69
CA ASP A 195 0.52 12.59 -12.83
C ASP A 195 -0.11 12.97 -11.48
N GLN A 196 -1.37 13.44 -11.48
CA GLN A 196 -2.12 13.72 -10.26
C GLN A 196 -2.41 12.46 -9.44
N ALA A 197 -2.76 11.35 -10.10
CA ALA A 197 -2.99 10.07 -9.42
C ALA A 197 -1.69 9.51 -8.80
N HIS A 198 -0.56 9.62 -9.49
CA HIS A 198 0.75 9.25 -8.94
C HIS A 198 1.14 10.15 -7.76
N ALA A 199 1.03 11.47 -7.88
CA ALA A 199 1.35 12.40 -6.80
C ALA A 199 0.44 12.19 -5.57
N ALA A 200 -0.83 11.86 -5.76
CA ALA A 200 -1.75 11.51 -4.68
C ALA A 200 -1.35 10.19 -3.99
N ALA A 201 -1.03 9.14 -4.76
CA ALA A 201 -0.59 7.86 -4.24
C ALA A 201 0.76 7.94 -3.50
N GLU A 202 1.72 8.73 -4.02
CA GLU A 202 2.99 8.99 -3.34
C GLU A 202 2.80 9.75 -2.02
N ALA A 203 1.89 10.74 -2.00
CA ALA A 203 1.55 11.47 -0.78
C ALA A 203 0.84 10.58 0.26
N GLU A 204 -0.07 9.70 -0.17
CA GLU A 204 -0.73 8.73 0.70
C GLU A 204 0.26 7.70 1.26
N LEU A 205 1.16 7.15 0.42
CA LEU A 205 2.22 6.25 0.86
C LEU A 205 3.19 6.92 1.85
N ALA A 206 3.57 8.18 1.62
CA ALA A 206 4.41 8.95 2.54
C ALA A 206 3.70 9.22 3.88
N ALA A 207 2.40 9.54 3.85
CA ALA A 207 1.59 9.72 5.05
C ALA A 207 1.45 8.40 5.84
N ALA A 208 1.14 7.29 5.15
CA ALA A 208 1.02 5.96 5.75
C ALA A 208 2.36 5.47 6.34
N GLN A 209 3.48 5.70 5.67
CA GLN A 209 4.82 5.42 6.21
C GLN A 209 5.12 6.26 7.45
N THR A 210 4.81 7.56 7.42
CA THR A 210 5.01 8.46 8.57
C THR A 210 4.17 8.02 9.77
N GLU A 211 2.91 7.63 9.54
CA GLU A 211 2.03 7.17 10.61
C GLU A 211 2.41 5.77 11.11
N ALA A 212 2.90 4.86 10.26
CA ALA A 212 3.45 3.58 10.66
C ALA A 212 4.71 3.74 11.53
N GLN A 213 5.64 4.63 11.13
CA GLN A 213 6.81 4.98 11.93
C GLN A 213 6.41 5.56 13.29
N ARG A 214 5.41 6.46 13.32
CA ARG A 214 4.87 6.98 14.58
C ARG A 214 4.27 5.88 15.45
N ARG A 215 3.42 5.01 14.90
CA ARG A 215 2.84 3.86 15.65
C ARG A 215 3.92 2.96 16.24
N VAL A 216 5.00 2.70 15.50
CA VAL A 216 6.15 1.91 15.99
C VAL A 216 6.86 2.64 17.12
N ALA A 217 7.17 3.94 16.97
CA ALA A 217 7.84 4.72 18.01
C ALA A 217 6.99 4.89 19.29
N ASP A 218 5.68 5.10 19.15
CA ASP A 218 4.73 5.14 20.26
C ASP A 218 4.69 3.78 20.98
N ALA A 219 4.69 2.67 20.22
CA ALA A 219 4.69 1.32 20.76
C ALA A 219 6.02 0.91 21.43
N THR A 220 7.18 1.28 20.89
CA THR A 220 8.47 1.04 21.55
C THR A 220 8.58 1.85 22.83
N THR A 221 8.19 3.12 22.82
CA THR A 221 8.16 3.97 24.03
C THR A 221 7.23 3.39 25.11
N ALA A 222 6.06 2.87 24.71
CA ALA A 222 5.14 2.21 25.64
C ALA A 222 5.69 0.88 26.19
N ALA A 223 6.37 0.08 25.36
CA ALA A 223 7.02 -1.17 25.78
C ALA A 223 8.20 -0.91 26.73
N GLU A 224 9.07 0.05 26.39
CA GLU A 224 10.19 0.50 27.24
C GLU A 224 9.68 0.96 28.61
N ARG A 225 8.65 1.82 28.65
CA ARG A 225 8.01 2.25 29.89
C ARG A 225 7.48 1.06 30.70
N LEU A 226 6.78 0.10 30.08
CA LEU A 226 6.28 -1.09 30.76
C LEU A 226 7.43 -1.97 31.31
N THR A 227 8.54 -2.10 30.57
CA THR A 227 9.71 -2.83 31.07
C THR A 227 10.41 -2.12 32.23
N ALA A 228 10.43 -0.78 32.24
CA ALA A 228 10.95 0.01 33.36
C ALA A 228 10.04 -0.08 34.60
N GLU A 229 8.72 0.06 34.42
CA GLU A 229 7.72 -0.08 35.49
C GLU A 229 7.76 -1.49 36.13
N THR A 230 7.83 -2.54 35.31
CA THR A 230 7.93 -3.92 35.81
C THR A 230 9.30 -4.30 36.37
N ALA A 231 10.39 -3.63 35.95
CA ALA A 231 11.69 -3.78 36.58
C ALA A 231 11.73 -3.10 37.96
N ALA A 232 11.22 -1.87 38.07
CA ALA A 232 11.16 -1.12 39.33
C ALA A 232 10.27 -1.82 40.38
N GLU A 233 9.14 -2.40 39.97
CA GLU A 233 8.29 -3.17 40.91
C GLU A 233 8.94 -4.48 41.36
N ARG A 234 9.74 -5.14 40.51
CA ARG A 234 10.57 -6.29 40.93
C ARG A 234 11.63 -5.87 41.94
N GLU A 235 12.38 -4.81 41.66
CA GLU A 235 13.39 -4.28 42.58
C GLU A 235 12.77 -3.87 43.93
N ARG A 236 11.57 -3.27 43.92
CA ARG A 236 10.79 -2.94 45.12
C ARG A 236 10.41 -4.21 45.91
N LEU A 237 9.89 -5.24 45.25
CA LEU A 237 9.49 -6.50 45.88
C LEU A 237 10.67 -7.33 46.37
N ASP A 238 11.82 -7.31 45.67
CA ASP A 238 13.06 -7.96 46.08
C ASP A 238 13.66 -7.24 47.31
N ALA A 239 13.62 -5.90 47.35
CA ALA A 239 14.04 -5.11 48.50
C ALA A 239 13.13 -5.31 49.72
N GLU A 240 11.80 -5.35 49.52
CA GLU A 240 10.82 -5.68 50.56
C GLU A 240 11.02 -7.11 51.10
N SER A 241 11.23 -8.08 50.20
CA SER A 241 11.53 -9.47 50.56
C SER A 241 12.87 -9.62 51.29
N LEU A 242 13.88 -8.83 50.93
CA LEU A 242 15.16 -8.80 51.63
C LEU A 242 15.02 -8.20 53.02
N ALA A 243 14.34 -7.05 53.14
CA ALA A 243 14.11 -6.36 54.41
C ALA A 243 13.36 -7.26 55.42
N HIS A 244 12.31 -7.96 54.98
CA HIS A 244 11.59 -8.89 55.84
C HIS A 244 12.42 -10.13 56.20
N ARG A 245 13.30 -10.63 55.30
CA ARG A 245 14.25 -11.70 55.65
C ARG A 245 15.29 -11.25 56.68
N THR A 246 15.75 -10.00 56.63
CA THR A 246 16.67 -9.46 57.64
C THR A 246 15.96 -9.24 58.98
N GLU A 247 14.75 -8.68 58.98
CA GLU A 247 13.89 -8.53 60.17
C GLU A 247 13.66 -9.88 60.87
N VAL A 248 13.22 -10.90 60.14
CA VAL A 248 13.00 -12.26 60.68
C VAL A 248 14.29 -12.91 61.18
N ASN A 249 15.44 -12.60 60.57
CA ASN A 249 16.73 -13.09 61.07
C ASN A 249 17.18 -12.35 62.34
N GLU A 250 16.96 -11.04 62.44
CA GLU A 250 17.25 -10.26 63.65
C GLU A 250 16.37 -10.70 64.82
N ASP A 251 15.06 -10.89 64.61
CA ASP A 251 14.14 -11.45 65.62
C ASP A 251 14.54 -12.88 66.04
N PHE A 252 15.01 -13.70 65.10
CA PHE A 252 15.52 -15.05 65.40
C PHE A 252 16.83 -14.99 66.20
N GLU A 253 17.77 -14.12 65.84
CA GLU A 253 19.02 -13.93 66.58
C GLU A 253 18.78 -13.36 67.98
N ILE A 254 17.84 -12.43 68.16
CA ILE A 254 17.38 -11.94 69.45
C ILE A 254 16.77 -13.10 70.26
N THR A 255 15.85 -13.86 69.68
CA THR A 255 15.20 -15.02 70.33
C THR A 255 16.21 -16.08 70.77
N ILE A 256 17.23 -16.36 69.94
CA ILE A 256 18.32 -17.30 70.27
C ILE A 256 19.26 -16.71 71.32
N ALA A 257 19.57 -15.41 71.27
CA ALA A 257 20.40 -14.74 72.26
C ALA A 257 19.70 -14.66 73.63
N ASP A 258 18.38 -14.45 73.66
CA ASP A 258 17.53 -14.50 74.85
C ASP A 258 17.51 -15.92 75.44
N ARG A 259 17.15 -16.93 74.64
CA ARG A 259 17.19 -18.35 75.06
C ARG A 259 18.57 -18.77 75.56
N ARG A 260 19.65 -18.28 74.94
CA ARG A 260 21.03 -18.53 75.39
C ARG A 260 21.34 -17.81 76.71
N ARG A 261 20.88 -16.57 76.89
CA ARG A 261 21.03 -15.83 78.16
C ARG A 261 20.24 -16.49 79.30
N ASP A 262 19.02 -16.96 79.05
CA ASP A 262 18.25 -17.73 80.02
C ASP A 262 18.87 -19.11 80.32
N ALA A 263 19.38 -19.81 79.30
CA ALA A 263 20.09 -21.08 79.52
C ALA A 263 21.36 -20.88 80.37
N HIS A 264 22.17 -19.85 80.09
CA HIS A 264 23.30 -19.49 80.95
C HIS A 264 22.86 -19.10 82.36
N ARG A 265 21.81 -18.28 82.49
CA ARG A 265 21.25 -17.89 83.80
C ARG A 265 20.83 -19.11 84.61
N VAL A 266 20.09 -20.07 84.03
CA VAL A 266 19.67 -21.30 84.69
C VAL A 266 20.86 -22.22 85.03
N ILE A 267 21.93 -22.22 84.22
CA ILE A 267 23.18 -22.92 84.57
C ILE A 267 23.85 -22.25 85.77
N THR A 268 24.04 -20.92 85.75
CA THR A 268 24.65 -20.18 86.85
C THR A 268 23.81 -20.25 88.13
N GLU A 269 22.49 -20.14 88.07
CA GLU A 269 21.59 -20.35 89.22
C GLU A 269 21.73 -21.77 89.80
N ARG A 270 21.94 -22.80 88.97
CA ARG A 270 22.22 -24.18 89.41
C ARG A 270 23.62 -24.34 90.00
N GLU A 271 24.63 -23.67 89.45
CA GLU A 271 26.00 -23.68 89.98
C GLU A 271 26.10 -22.91 91.31
N GLU A 272 25.39 -21.78 91.43
CA GLU A 272 25.27 -21.03 92.69
C GLU A 272 24.50 -21.82 93.73
N ALA A 273 23.37 -22.44 93.39
CA ALA A 273 22.63 -23.33 94.28
C ALA A 273 23.48 -24.55 94.69
N SER A 274 24.16 -25.20 93.75
CA SER A 274 25.04 -26.36 94.01
C SER A 274 26.22 -25.97 94.91
N THR A 275 26.90 -24.85 94.64
CA THR A 275 27.99 -24.37 95.49
C THR A 275 27.49 -23.84 96.83
N ALA A 276 26.27 -23.32 96.94
CA ALA A 276 25.64 -23.01 98.22
C ALA A 276 25.36 -24.29 99.03
N THR A 277 24.75 -25.31 98.43
CA THR A 277 24.55 -26.63 99.07
C THR A 277 25.88 -27.26 99.49
N ALA A 278 26.93 -27.17 98.66
CA ALA A 278 28.27 -27.65 99.00
C ALA A 278 28.90 -26.85 100.16
N ARG A 279 28.74 -25.51 100.20
CA ARG A 279 29.17 -24.68 101.33
C ARG A 279 28.46 -25.07 102.63
N THR A 280 27.15 -25.31 102.58
CA THR A 280 26.37 -25.79 103.73
C THR A 280 26.84 -27.17 104.19
N LEU A 281 26.99 -28.14 103.28
CA LEU A 281 27.53 -29.47 103.60
C LEU A 281 28.93 -29.41 104.22
N ILE A 282 29.81 -28.53 103.74
CA ILE A 282 31.14 -28.30 104.34
C ILE A 282 31.03 -27.64 105.72
N ALA A 283 30.10 -26.71 105.92
CA ALA A 283 29.86 -26.07 107.21
C ALA A 283 29.29 -27.07 108.24
N ASP A 284 28.31 -27.87 107.86
CA ASP A 284 27.69 -28.91 108.69
C ASP A 284 28.69 -30.02 109.03
N ALA A 285 29.46 -30.50 108.04
CA ALA A 285 30.51 -31.48 108.27
C ALA A 285 31.63 -30.94 109.16
N LYS A 286 31.98 -29.65 109.02
CA LYS A 286 32.94 -28.98 109.91
C LYS A 286 32.38 -28.84 111.33
N ALA A 287 31.13 -28.40 111.49
CA ALA A 287 30.48 -28.28 112.80
C ALA A 287 30.35 -29.66 113.48
N HIS A 288 30.07 -30.72 112.72
CA HIS A 288 30.05 -32.09 113.21
C HIS A 288 31.46 -32.57 113.62
N ALA A 289 32.50 -32.25 112.84
CA ALA A 289 33.88 -32.55 113.22
C ALA A 289 34.33 -31.78 114.46
N GLU A 290 33.98 -30.50 114.59
CA GLU A 290 34.25 -29.67 115.78
C GLU A 290 33.49 -30.22 117.01
N ALA A 291 32.24 -30.66 116.86
CA ALA A 291 31.48 -31.32 117.93
C ALA A 291 32.07 -32.69 118.33
N LEU A 292 32.57 -33.47 117.36
CA LEU A 292 33.20 -34.78 117.61
C LEU A 292 34.56 -34.62 118.28
N VAL A 293 35.34 -33.60 117.90
CA VAL A 293 36.57 -33.18 118.62
C VAL A 293 36.23 -32.72 120.03
N ALA A 294 35.21 -31.88 120.21
CA ALA A 294 34.78 -31.40 121.53
C ALA A 294 34.34 -32.55 122.45
N ALA A 295 33.60 -33.52 121.92
CA ALA A 295 33.22 -34.74 122.63
C ALA A 295 34.45 -35.59 123.00
N ALA A 296 35.40 -35.76 122.08
CA ALA A 296 36.65 -36.48 122.34
C ALA A 296 37.52 -35.78 123.40
N THR A 297 37.58 -34.44 123.41
CA THR A 297 38.26 -33.70 124.48
C THR A 297 37.55 -33.81 125.81
N ALA A 298 36.22 -33.78 125.86
CA ALA A 298 35.45 -33.99 127.09
C ALA A 298 35.63 -35.41 127.65
N GLU A 299 35.68 -36.43 126.79
CA GLU A 299 35.99 -37.81 127.18
C GLU A 299 37.44 -37.94 127.70
N ALA A 300 38.41 -37.29 127.05
CA ALA A 300 39.80 -37.24 127.52
C ALA A 300 39.95 -36.52 128.87
N GLU A 301 39.26 -35.40 129.08
CA GLU A 301 39.20 -34.71 130.36
C GLU A 301 38.56 -35.58 131.44
N ARG A 302 37.46 -36.28 131.13
CA ARG A 302 36.81 -37.23 132.04
C ARG A 302 37.76 -38.36 132.45
N LEU A 303 38.53 -38.92 131.52
CA LEU A 303 39.56 -39.92 131.79
C LEU A 303 40.72 -39.36 132.65
N MET A 304 41.17 -38.13 132.38
CA MET A 304 42.18 -37.47 133.22
C MET A 304 41.68 -37.18 134.64
N GLN A 305 40.42 -36.79 134.80
CA GLN A 305 39.78 -36.61 136.11
C GLN A 305 39.67 -37.96 136.86
N GLN A 306 39.30 -39.04 136.18
CA GLN A 306 39.26 -40.39 136.77
C GLN A 306 40.66 -40.85 137.20
N ALA A 307 41.69 -40.69 136.37
CA ALA A 307 43.06 -41.03 136.70
C ALA A 307 43.61 -40.22 137.89
N THR A 308 43.31 -38.91 137.93
CA THR A 308 43.68 -38.02 139.05
C THR A 308 43.00 -38.46 140.35
N THR A 309 41.71 -38.81 140.29
CA THR A 309 40.94 -39.30 141.44
C THR A 309 41.51 -40.63 141.97
N TYR A 310 41.87 -41.54 141.07
CA TYR A 310 42.52 -42.82 141.42
C TYR A 310 43.89 -42.62 142.08
N SER A 311 44.72 -41.72 141.53
CA SER A 311 46.02 -41.36 142.12
C SER A 311 45.87 -40.81 143.55
N ASN A 312 44.92 -39.90 143.78
CA ASN A 312 44.65 -39.34 145.10
C ASN A 312 44.15 -40.40 146.09
N ALA A 313 43.34 -41.35 145.65
CA ALA A 313 42.90 -42.48 146.48
C ALA A 313 44.07 -43.39 146.90
N LEU A 314 45.03 -43.63 146.01
CA LEU A 314 46.23 -44.43 146.30
C LEU A 314 47.14 -43.76 147.34
N VAL A 315 47.38 -42.45 147.21
CA VAL A 315 48.20 -41.67 148.16
C VAL A 315 47.56 -41.65 149.56
N ASN A 316 46.24 -41.41 149.65
CA ASN A 316 45.53 -41.41 150.93
C ASN A 316 45.59 -42.77 151.64
N ARG A 317 45.57 -43.88 150.88
CA ARG A 317 45.73 -45.23 151.46
C ARG A 317 47.13 -45.45 152.05
N ALA A 318 48.18 -45.04 151.33
CA ALA A 318 49.56 -45.15 151.81
C ALA A 318 49.81 -44.32 153.09
N ALA A 319 49.18 -43.15 153.19
CA ALA A 319 49.26 -42.30 154.40
C ALA A 319 48.65 -42.99 155.63
N ALA A 320 47.49 -43.65 155.48
CA ALA A 320 46.83 -44.37 156.58
C ALA A 320 47.69 -45.53 157.13
N GLU A 321 48.29 -46.34 156.25
CA GLU A 321 49.16 -47.45 156.63
C GLU A 321 50.46 -46.98 157.32
N SER A 322 50.90 -45.75 157.08
CA SER A 322 52.05 -45.15 157.78
C SER A 322 51.71 -44.74 159.22
N HIS A 323 50.55 -44.13 159.47
CA HIS A 323 50.16 -43.70 160.82
C HIS A 323 49.95 -44.88 161.77
N GLN A 324 49.39 -45.98 161.27
CA GLN A 324 49.11 -47.16 162.09
C GLN A 324 50.40 -47.79 162.66
N ARG A 325 51.48 -47.85 161.86
CA ARG A 325 52.79 -48.37 162.30
C ARG A 325 53.53 -47.49 163.31
N VAL A 326 53.13 -46.23 163.48
CA VAL A 326 53.69 -45.35 164.53
C VAL A 326 52.96 -45.57 165.86
N ALA A 327 51.63 -45.73 165.84
CA ALA A 327 50.85 -46.04 167.03
C ALA A 327 51.28 -47.37 167.68
N ASP A 328 51.46 -48.43 166.87
CA ASP A 328 51.93 -49.74 167.33
C ASP A 328 53.33 -49.69 167.99
N ALA A 329 54.13 -48.65 167.72
CA ALA A 329 55.48 -48.48 168.27
C ALA A 329 55.50 -47.75 169.63
N ASP A 330 54.64 -46.75 169.83
CA ASP A 330 54.56 -46.00 171.09
C ASP A 330 53.99 -46.85 172.24
N ASP A 331 52.97 -47.68 171.98
CA ASP A 331 52.41 -48.61 172.97
C ASP A 331 53.44 -49.62 173.48
N ALA A 332 54.35 -50.09 172.60
CA ALA A 332 55.44 -50.99 172.97
C ALA A 332 56.48 -50.32 173.91
N VAL A 333 56.71 -49.02 173.75
CA VAL A 333 57.63 -48.25 174.61
C VAL A 333 57.01 -48.03 176.01
N LEU A 334 55.72 -47.71 176.08
CA LEU A 334 55.00 -47.53 177.35
C LEU A 334 54.93 -48.84 178.16
N ALA A 335 54.71 -49.98 177.49
CA ALA A 335 54.70 -51.29 178.14
C ALA A 335 56.02 -51.59 178.88
N LEU A 336 57.16 -51.33 178.22
CA LEU A 336 58.51 -51.56 178.78
C LEU A 336 58.82 -50.67 180.00
N GLN A 337 58.37 -49.41 179.99
CA GLN A 337 58.53 -48.51 181.15
C GLN A 337 57.76 -49.02 182.37
N SER A 338 56.51 -49.49 182.16
CA SER A 338 55.64 -50.00 183.24
C SER A 338 56.16 -51.28 183.94
N LEU A 339 57.13 -51.97 183.31
CA LEU A 339 57.78 -53.18 183.84
C LEU A 339 59.01 -52.83 184.69
N ARG A 340 59.80 -51.84 184.24
CA ARG A 340 61.00 -51.33 184.94
C ARG A 340 60.67 -50.82 186.34
N ASP A 341 59.64 -50.00 186.45
CA ASP A 341 59.30 -49.33 187.72
C ASP A 341 58.80 -50.36 188.74
N ARG A 342 58.05 -51.36 188.27
CA ARG A 342 57.54 -52.49 189.07
C ARG A 342 58.64 -53.39 189.64
N LEU A 343 59.76 -53.55 188.93
CA LEU A 343 60.96 -54.24 189.43
C LEU A 343 61.74 -53.39 190.44
N THR A 344 61.64 -52.06 190.36
CA THR A 344 62.39 -51.14 191.23
C THR A 344 61.80 -51.10 192.64
N ASP A 345 60.46 -51.09 192.76
CA ASP A 345 59.78 -51.18 194.07
C ASP A 345 60.04 -52.51 194.78
N GLN A 346 60.14 -53.62 194.03
CA GLN A 346 60.41 -54.95 194.60
C GLN A 346 61.80 -55.05 195.26
N LEU A 347 62.81 -54.31 194.77
CA LEU A 347 64.17 -54.34 195.32
C LEU A 347 64.27 -53.64 196.68
N ASN A 348 63.52 -52.56 196.91
CA ASN A 348 63.49 -51.87 198.21
C ASN A 348 62.84 -52.73 199.32
N SER A 349 61.93 -53.65 198.96
CA SER A 349 61.22 -54.49 199.94
C SER A 349 62.08 -55.59 200.58
N LEU A 350 63.24 -55.93 200.01
CA LEU A 350 64.04 -57.09 200.46
C LEU A 350 65.24 -56.73 201.37
N ALA A 351 65.70 -55.48 201.34
CA ALA A 351 66.94 -55.06 202.01
C ALA A 351 66.82 -54.95 203.55
N GLY A 352 65.61 -54.88 204.12
CA GLY A 352 65.40 -54.56 205.53
C GLY A 352 65.31 -55.74 206.51
N HIS A 353 65.39 -57.00 206.07
CA HIS A 353 64.95 -58.15 206.87
C HIS A 353 65.99 -59.22 207.21
N LEU A 354 67.24 -59.13 206.73
CA LEU A 354 68.26 -60.17 206.93
C LEU A 354 69.61 -59.69 207.48
N ASP A 355 69.58 -58.71 208.39
CA ASP A 355 70.70 -58.37 209.28
C ASP A 355 70.76 -59.28 210.53
N HIS A 356 70.11 -60.46 210.48
CA HIS A 356 69.81 -61.29 211.66
C HIS A 356 70.10 -62.79 211.54
N ILE A 357 70.76 -63.27 210.48
CA ILE A 357 71.44 -64.60 210.50
C ILE A 357 72.96 -64.41 210.45
N ARG A 358 73.39 -63.72 211.49
CA ARG A 358 74.74 -63.72 212.06
C ARG A 358 75.16 -65.16 212.42
N GLU A 359 76.47 -65.43 212.33
CA GLU A 359 77.19 -66.59 212.93
C GLU A 359 76.56 -67.99 212.74
N LEU A 360 77.07 -68.77 211.77
CA LEU A 360 77.68 -70.09 212.03
C LEU A 360 78.32 -70.70 210.77
N ALA A 361 79.60 -71.10 210.89
CA ALA A 361 80.47 -71.69 209.86
C ALA A 361 80.72 -70.83 208.59
N GLY A 362 81.93 -70.75 208.02
CA GLY A 362 83.20 -71.41 208.37
C GLY A 362 83.58 -72.52 207.38
N SER A 363 84.84 -72.52 206.92
CA SER A 363 85.38 -73.28 205.75
C SER A 363 84.75 -72.86 204.40
N ALA A 364 85.44 -72.54 203.30
CA ALA A 364 86.74 -72.95 202.72
C ALA A 364 86.75 -74.39 202.15
N PRO A 365 87.51 -74.71 201.08
CA PRO A 365 88.31 -73.88 200.14
C PRO A 365 87.48 -73.51 198.88
N ALA A 366 87.86 -72.66 197.92
CA ALA A 366 89.09 -72.38 197.18
C ALA A 366 89.47 -73.41 196.08
N ILE A 367 89.63 -72.88 194.84
CA ILE A 367 90.28 -73.43 193.62
C ILE A 367 89.56 -74.60 192.88
N ILE A 368 89.77 -74.62 191.55
CA ILE A 368 89.50 -75.67 190.52
C ILE A 368 88.00 -76.05 190.33
N THR A 369 87.34 -75.98 189.16
CA THR A 369 87.76 -76.08 187.73
C THR A 369 88.40 -77.44 187.40
N PRO A 370 88.47 -77.92 186.15
CA PRO A 370 87.58 -77.77 184.99
C PRO A 370 86.50 -78.90 184.98
N PRO A 371 85.70 -79.11 183.91
CA PRO A 371 86.19 -79.78 182.69
C PRO A 371 86.22 -78.82 181.48
N SER A 372 87.04 -78.97 180.43
CA SER A 372 87.67 -80.17 179.82
C SER A 372 86.64 -81.10 179.16
N VAL A 373 86.31 -80.98 177.87
CA VAL A 373 87.06 -80.33 176.78
C VAL A 373 86.13 -79.83 175.67
N GLU A 374 86.38 -78.65 175.12
CA GLU A 374 85.83 -78.22 173.82
C GLU A 374 86.64 -78.78 172.62
N HIS A 375 87.40 -79.85 172.84
CA HIS A 375 88.06 -80.61 171.78
C HIS A 375 87.09 -81.68 171.26
N ASP A 376 86.22 -81.28 170.33
CA ASP A 376 85.83 -82.16 169.22
C ASP A 376 85.54 -81.33 167.96
N ARG A 377 86.65 -80.93 167.31
CA ARG A 377 86.65 -80.32 165.97
C ARG A 377 86.63 -81.41 164.89
N PRO A 378 85.65 -81.34 163.97
CA PRO A 378 85.92 -81.40 162.54
C PRO A 378 85.60 -80.02 161.92
N VAL A 379 86.44 -79.31 161.15
CA VAL A 379 87.54 -79.66 160.21
C VAL A 379 87.06 -80.36 158.94
N THR A 380 87.65 -79.93 157.81
CA THR A 380 87.33 -80.30 156.44
C THR A 380 87.66 -81.76 156.11
N GLY A 381 86.69 -82.47 155.52
CA GLY A 381 86.81 -83.90 155.17
C GLY A 381 86.48 -84.77 156.38
N GLN A 382 85.38 -85.52 156.41
CA GLN A 382 84.64 -86.21 155.34
C GLN A 382 83.22 -85.59 155.19
N PHE A 383 82.70 -85.10 154.05
CA PHE A 383 82.72 -85.55 152.64
C PHE A 383 82.32 -87.03 152.48
N PRO A 384 81.30 -87.37 151.68
CA PRO A 384 81.27 -87.07 150.23
C PRO A 384 80.14 -86.10 149.79
N LEU A 385 80.42 -85.12 148.92
CA LEU A 385 80.29 -85.15 147.44
C LEU A 385 78.82 -85.26 146.95
N ASP A 386 78.20 -84.32 146.22
CA ASP A 386 78.57 -82.95 145.81
C ASP A 386 77.26 -82.17 145.39
N PRO A 387 77.19 -81.00 144.72
CA PRO A 387 76.64 -79.80 145.39
C PRO A 387 75.51 -79.05 144.64
N ALA A 388 74.28 -79.01 145.18
CA ALA A 388 73.18 -78.20 144.61
C ALA A 388 72.13 -77.69 145.63
N GLY A 389 72.43 -77.64 146.93
CA GLY A 389 71.44 -77.52 148.02
C GLY A 389 70.76 -76.16 148.28
N ARG A 390 70.15 -75.52 147.27
CA ARG A 390 69.12 -74.45 147.36
C ARG A 390 68.29 -74.46 146.06
N PRO A 391 66.97 -74.15 146.04
CA PRO A 391 66.08 -73.61 147.09
C PRO A 391 64.77 -74.45 147.27
N THR A 392 63.66 -73.79 147.62
CA THR A 392 62.23 -74.25 147.72
C THR A 392 61.88 -75.33 148.76
N PRO A 393 60.57 -75.43 149.05
CA PRO A 393 59.87 -76.70 148.92
C PRO A 393 58.50 -76.61 148.20
N VAL A 394 58.27 -77.54 147.23
CA VAL A 394 56.97 -78.17 146.86
C VAL A 394 55.86 -77.20 146.36
N ASP A 395 55.53 -77.03 145.07
CA ASP A 395 55.77 -77.80 143.81
C ASP A 395 55.10 -79.19 143.75
N VAL A 396 54.25 -79.60 142.77
CA VAL A 396 53.80 -79.00 141.48
C VAL A 396 52.23 -79.14 141.39
N PRO A 397 51.43 -79.50 140.32
CA PRO A 397 51.64 -79.82 138.88
C PRO A 397 50.71 -79.05 137.88
N MET A 398 50.64 -79.52 136.62
CA MET A 398 49.71 -79.14 135.52
C MET A 398 49.06 -80.40 134.90
N PRO A 399 47.82 -80.33 134.37
CA PRO A 399 47.56 -80.57 132.93
C PRO A 399 46.33 -79.77 132.38
N VAL A 400 45.73 -80.12 131.22
CA VAL A 400 46.12 -79.74 129.82
C VAL A 400 44.96 -80.04 128.84
N LEU A 401 44.85 -79.30 127.71
CA LEU A 401 43.88 -79.42 126.58
C LEU A 401 42.39 -79.08 126.87
N GLY A 402 41.58 -78.61 125.90
CA GLY A 402 41.88 -78.18 124.51
C GLY A 402 40.62 -77.97 123.63
N GLY A 403 40.78 -77.31 122.47
CA GLY A 403 39.76 -77.15 121.41
C GLY A 403 38.73 -76.01 121.61
N ASP A 404 38.30 -75.24 120.60
CA ASP A 404 38.76 -75.16 119.20
C ASP A 404 38.55 -73.76 118.57
N ALA A 405 39.29 -73.50 117.49
CA ALA A 405 39.20 -72.37 116.56
C ALA A 405 39.78 -72.88 115.20
N PRO A 406 39.86 -72.10 114.07
CA PRO A 406 39.50 -70.68 113.88
C PRO A 406 38.77 -70.37 112.53
N THR A 407 38.63 -69.07 112.25
CA THR A 407 38.60 -68.31 110.96
C THR A 407 38.48 -68.99 109.58
N ALA A 408 37.89 -68.20 108.65
CA ALA A 408 37.95 -68.20 107.16
C ALA A 408 36.55 -68.46 106.50
N GLU A 409 36.18 -67.89 105.34
CA GLU A 409 36.84 -66.91 104.45
C GLU A 409 35.81 -66.14 103.57
N ALA A 410 36.31 -65.15 102.80
CA ALA A 410 35.78 -64.64 101.51
C ALA A 410 34.40 -63.94 101.43
N GLY A 411 34.24 -63.17 100.34
CA GLY A 411 32.96 -62.68 99.79
C GLY A 411 32.45 -63.59 98.65
N PRO A 412 31.79 -63.11 97.56
CA PRO A 412 31.76 -61.71 97.08
C PRO A 412 30.40 -61.18 96.54
N SER A 413 30.43 -59.94 96.03
CA SER A 413 29.68 -59.42 94.85
C SER A 413 28.14 -59.41 94.76
N ALA A 414 27.64 -58.16 94.65
CA ALA A 414 26.91 -57.61 93.49
C ALA A 414 25.37 -57.66 93.38
N THR A 415 24.85 -56.52 92.86
CA THR A 415 23.56 -56.31 92.14
C THR A 415 22.24 -56.54 92.89
N ALA A 416 21.13 -55.84 92.58
CA ALA A 416 20.91 -54.57 91.86
C ALA A 416 19.44 -54.11 92.04
N ALA A 417 19.16 -52.87 91.60
CA ALA A 417 17.84 -52.30 91.28
C ALA A 417 16.84 -52.08 92.45
N ALA A 418 16.12 -50.96 92.33
CA ALA A 418 14.87 -50.68 93.05
C ALA A 418 13.79 -50.33 92.02
N ALA A 419 12.52 -50.66 92.32
CA ALA A 419 11.33 -50.11 91.65
C ALA A 419 11.02 -48.69 92.23
N GLU A 420 9.96 -47.94 91.93
CA GLU A 420 8.59 -48.17 91.39
C GLU A 420 8.05 -46.76 90.93
N VAL A 421 6.89 -46.48 90.31
CA VAL A 421 5.58 -47.13 90.08
C VAL A 421 5.01 -46.70 88.69
N GLU A 422 3.92 -47.32 88.26
CA GLU A 422 3.01 -46.98 87.13
C GLU A 422 1.95 -45.89 87.53
N PRO A 423 0.78 -45.58 86.84
CA PRO A 423 0.03 -46.32 85.80
C PRO A 423 -0.65 -45.54 84.62
N ALA A 424 -1.28 -46.32 83.72
CA ALA A 424 -2.59 -46.11 83.01
C ALA A 424 -2.74 -45.33 81.66
N ASP A 425 -3.12 -46.10 80.63
CA ASP A 425 -4.20 -45.95 79.62
C ASP A 425 -4.44 -44.66 78.78
N ALA A 426 -4.38 -44.81 77.44
CA ALA A 426 -5.51 -44.59 76.49
C ALA A 426 -5.18 -44.98 75.02
N GLU A 427 -6.20 -45.43 74.28
CA GLU A 427 -6.23 -45.76 72.82
C GLU A 427 -6.73 -44.55 71.95
N PRO A 428 -6.99 -44.59 70.60
CA PRO A 428 -7.15 -45.74 69.66
C PRO A 428 -6.59 -45.57 68.20
N SER A 429 -6.88 -46.56 67.34
CA SER A 429 -7.29 -46.51 65.90
C SER A 429 -6.52 -45.68 64.82
N GLU A 430 -6.60 -45.94 63.50
CA GLU A 430 -7.01 -47.09 62.65
C GLU A 430 -6.71 -46.73 61.17
N ALA A 431 -6.92 -47.63 60.20
CA ALA A 431 -6.57 -47.44 58.79
C ALA A 431 -7.76 -47.65 57.82
N ALA A 432 -7.48 -47.52 56.51
CA ALA A 432 -8.32 -47.96 55.36
C ALA A 432 -9.30 -46.89 54.76
N PRO A 433 -9.96 -47.12 53.59
CA PRO A 433 -9.70 -46.27 52.41
C PRO A 433 -10.91 -45.96 51.47
N ALA A 434 -10.66 -45.27 50.33
CA ALA A 434 -11.45 -45.29 49.07
C ALA A 434 -10.56 -44.65 47.95
N ALA A 435 -10.29 -45.26 46.78
CA ALA A 435 -11.14 -45.67 45.64
C ALA A 435 -11.44 -44.48 44.67
N GLU A 436 -10.88 -44.47 43.44
CA GLU A 436 -11.51 -44.88 42.15
C GLU A 436 -12.46 -43.79 41.57
N THR A 437 -12.66 -43.53 40.25
CA THR A 437 -12.34 -44.16 38.94
C THR A 437 -11.85 -43.08 37.92
N SER A 438 -11.27 -43.32 36.72
CA SER A 438 -11.74 -43.95 35.45
C SER A 438 -12.98 -43.26 34.82
N ASP A 439 -13.17 -43.07 33.49
CA ASP A 439 -12.36 -43.19 32.25
C ASP A 439 -13.09 -42.48 31.05
N LEU A 440 -12.47 -42.50 29.85
CA LEU A 440 -12.87 -42.07 28.49
C LEU A 440 -14.37 -41.86 28.08
N GLY A 441 -14.56 -40.87 27.19
CA GLY A 441 -15.61 -40.80 26.14
C GLY A 441 -16.62 -39.64 26.24
N ALA A 442 -17.47 -39.32 25.25
CA ALA A 442 -17.42 -39.48 23.78
C ALA A 442 -18.63 -38.76 23.11
N GLU A 443 -18.40 -38.01 22.02
CA GLU A 443 -19.38 -37.62 20.96
C GLU A 443 -20.65 -36.75 21.27
N SER A 444 -21.34 -36.39 20.17
CA SER A 444 -22.70 -35.82 20.03
C SER A 444 -22.98 -34.31 20.21
N SER A 445 -22.89 -33.59 19.08
CA SER A 445 -23.94 -32.75 18.45
C SER A 445 -25.13 -32.22 19.27
N GLY A 446 -25.48 -30.92 19.09
CA GLY A 446 -26.89 -30.48 19.29
C GLY A 446 -27.20 -28.99 19.42
N VAL A 447 -27.37 -28.27 18.29
CA VAL A 447 -28.33 -27.15 18.07
C VAL A 447 -28.44 -26.01 19.11
N ARG A 448 -28.08 -24.78 18.68
CA ARG A 448 -28.96 -23.58 18.78
C ARG A 448 -28.53 -22.44 17.84
N GLU A 449 -29.28 -21.36 17.84
CA GLU A 449 -29.60 -20.52 16.67
C GLU A 449 -29.40 -19.01 16.95
N SER A 450 -29.34 -18.20 15.88
CA SER A 450 -29.46 -16.72 15.86
C SER A 450 -28.29 -15.87 16.39
N GLY A 451 -27.76 -14.97 15.56
CA GLY A 451 -26.79 -13.92 15.95
C GLY A 451 -26.15 -13.21 14.75
N ALA A 452 -26.61 -12.00 14.44
CA ALA A 452 -26.26 -11.24 13.23
C ALA A 452 -24.80 -10.70 13.16
N THR A 453 -24.33 -10.49 11.92
CA THR A 453 -23.34 -9.47 11.44
C THR A 453 -21.98 -9.33 12.14
N ASP A 454 -20.88 -9.58 11.41
CA ASP A 454 -20.10 -8.52 10.73
C ASP A 454 -19.23 -9.13 9.60
N THR A 455 -18.19 -8.41 9.11
CA THR A 455 -17.65 -8.47 7.73
C THR A 455 -16.16 -8.91 7.66
N VAL A 456 -15.51 -8.73 6.50
CA VAL A 456 -14.10 -9.08 6.12
C VAL A 456 -13.94 -10.61 5.91
N VAL A 457 -13.27 -11.17 4.87
CA VAL A 457 -12.04 -10.81 4.12
C VAL A 457 -12.15 -11.13 2.60
N ASP A 458 -11.41 -10.36 1.80
CA ASP A 458 -10.98 -10.48 0.38
C ASP A 458 -11.48 -11.61 -0.55
N ALA A 459 -11.85 -11.22 -1.78
CA ALA A 459 -11.21 -11.71 -3.00
C ALA A 459 -11.43 -10.73 -4.19
N ASP A 460 -10.38 -10.44 -4.96
CA ASP A 460 -10.43 -9.62 -6.18
C ASP A 460 -11.13 -10.35 -7.35
N ALA A 461 -11.73 -9.61 -8.29
CA ALA A 461 -12.54 -10.16 -9.36
C ALA A 461 -12.47 -9.41 -10.71
N SER A 462 -12.33 -10.20 -11.77
CA SER A 462 -12.65 -9.87 -13.18
C SER A 462 -11.68 -8.99 -13.98
N SER A 463 -10.72 -9.65 -14.65
CA SER A 463 -10.38 -9.31 -16.04
C SER A 463 -9.95 -10.53 -16.86
N ALA A 464 -10.56 -10.67 -18.04
CA ALA A 464 -10.32 -11.67 -19.07
C ALA A 464 -10.93 -11.15 -20.41
N PRO A 465 -10.56 -11.67 -21.60
CA PRO A 465 -9.72 -12.85 -21.85
C PRO A 465 -8.44 -12.56 -22.67
N HIS A 466 -7.62 -13.60 -22.84
CA HIS A 466 -6.33 -13.55 -23.53
C HIS A 466 -6.45 -13.60 -25.05
N THR A 467 -5.50 -12.95 -25.74
CA THR A 467 -5.11 -13.32 -27.11
C THR A 467 -4.18 -14.54 -27.08
N VAL A 468 -4.32 -15.45 -28.04
CA VAL A 468 -3.40 -16.59 -28.22
C VAL A 468 -2.83 -16.53 -29.64
N THR A 469 -1.50 -16.49 -29.73
CA THR A 469 -0.76 -16.58 -31.00
C THR A 469 -0.14 -17.97 -31.11
N THR A 470 -0.33 -18.62 -32.26
CA THR A 470 0.41 -19.84 -32.66
C THR A 470 0.93 -19.61 -34.08
N ALA A 471 2.17 -20.04 -34.37
CA ALA A 471 2.92 -19.59 -35.53
C ALA A 471 3.49 -20.72 -36.41
N ALA A 472 3.77 -20.37 -37.68
CA ALA A 472 4.65 -21.08 -38.64
C ALA A 472 4.13 -22.46 -39.16
N ASN A 473 4.49 -22.95 -40.36
CA ASN A 473 5.34 -22.41 -41.44
C ASN A 473 4.83 -22.92 -42.85
N PRO A 474 5.54 -22.85 -44.01
CA PRO A 474 4.89 -22.47 -45.27
C PRO A 474 5.04 -23.51 -46.43
N ASP A 475 5.01 -23.00 -47.67
CA ASP A 475 5.41 -23.60 -48.97
C ASP A 475 4.43 -24.54 -49.71
N ALA A 476 3.84 -24.02 -50.80
CA ALA A 476 3.56 -24.75 -52.05
C ALA A 476 3.19 -23.78 -53.20
N ASP A 477 3.82 -23.94 -54.36
CA ASP A 477 3.65 -23.09 -55.56
C ASP A 477 3.07 -23.94 -56.72
N ALA A 478 2.00 -23.51 -57.42
CA ALA A 478 1.44 -24.24 -58.59
C ALA A 478 0.41 -23.47 -59.47
N LEU A 479 0.94 -22.77 -60.47
CA LEU A 479 0.38 -22.35 -61.78
C LEU A 479 -0.96 -22.97 -62.34
N THR A 480 -1.95 -22.10 -62.60
CA THR A 480 -2.77 -22.00 -63.88
C THR A 480 -3.77 -23.14 -64.28
N PRO A 481 -4.57 -23.03 -65.38
CA PRO A 481 -5.66 -22.06 -65.66
C PRO A 481 -6.97 -22.70 -66.23
N SER A 482 -8.00 -21.88 -66.57
CA SER A 482 -8.94 -21.99 -67.74
C SER A 482 -10.47 -21.89 -67.49
N ASP A 483 -11.02 -20.69 -67.75
CA ASP A 483 -12.19 -20.41 -68.64
C ASP A 483 -13.62 -21.00 -68.32
N PRO A 484 -14.74 -20.68 -69.05
CA PRO A 484 -15.74 -19.79 -68.43
C PRO A 484 -17.26 -20.09 -68.68
N ARG A 485 -18.10 -19.15 -68.20
CA ARG A 485 -19.41 -18.70 -68.77
C ARG A 485 -20.72 -19.43 -68.33
N PRO A 486 -21.94 -18.86 -68.57
CA PRO A 486 -22.78 -18.48 -67.41
C PRO A 486 -24.30 -18.75 -67.51
N VAL A 487 -25.03 -18.49 -66.41
CA VAL A 487 -26.49 -18.24 -66.34
C VAL A 487 -26.69 -17.17 -65.24
N ALA A 488 -27.16 -15.93 -65.41
CA ALA A 488 -28.25 -15.31 -66.18
C ALA A 488 -29.65 -15.44 -65.51
N HIS A 489 -30.12 -14.38 -64.85
CA HIS A 489 -31.46 -13.78 -65.03
C HIS A 489 -31.56 -12.39 -64.36
N PRO A 490 -32.46 -11.46 -64.79
CA PRO A 490 -32.26 -10.02 -64.53
C PRO A 490 -33.48 -9.22 -63.99
N SER A 491 -33.22 -7.95 -63.62
CA SER A 491 -34.13 -6.78 -63.76
C SER A 491 -35.38 -6.66 -62.85
N PRO A 492 -36.02 -5.46 -62.77
CA PRO A 492 -35.41 -4.12 -62.62
C PRO A 492 -36.18 -3.21 -61.62
N ALA A 493 -35.81 -1.93 -61.55
CA ALA A 493 -36.61 -0.85 -60.94
C ALA A 493 -37.27 0.07 -62.00
N ASN A 494 -38.03 1.09 -61.53
CA ASN A 494 -38.90 2.06 -62.24
C ASN A 494 -40.39 1.65 -62.37
N GLY A 495 -41.38 2.55 -62.25
CA GLY A 495 -41.33 3.93 -61.72
C GLY A 495 -42.47 4.86 -62.21
N GLN A 496 -43.22 5.47 -61.27
CA GLN A 496 -44.17 6.60 -61.46
C GLN A 496 -45.40 6.36 -62.40
N PRO A 497 -46.40 7.27 -62.45
CA PRO A 497 -46.99 8.13 -61.39
C PRO A 497 -48.53 7.95 -61.30
N SER A 498 -49.24 8.94 -60.72
CA SER A 498 -50.72 9.04 -60.54
C SER A 498 -51.28 8.18 -59.38
N GLY A 499 -52.15 8.64 -58.48
CA GLY A 499 -52.60 10.01 -58.16
C GLY A 499 -54.12 10.18 -58.21
N ASP A 500 -54.80 10.24 -57.06
CA ASP A 500 -56.11 10.90 -56.94
C ASP A 500 -56.51 11.32 -55.50
N GLU A 501 -57.44 12.27 -55.46
CA GLU A 501 -58.47 12.68 -54.47
C GLU A 501 -58.31 12.64 -52.91
N SER A 502 -58.60 13.82 -52.34
CA SER A 502 -59.62 14.06 -51.28
C SER A 502 -59.32 13.77 -49.80
N SER A 503 -58.76 14.77 -49.10
CA SER A 503 -59.29 15.26 -47.81
C SER A 503 -58.72 16.66 -47.46
N GLY A 504 -59.39 17.52 -46.67
CA GLY A 504 -60.75 17.32 -46.15
C GLY A 504 -61.26 18.27 -45.05
N SER A 505 -60.51 19.25 -44.54
CA SER A 505 -61.04 20.30 -43.63
C SER A 505 -60.13 21.53 -43.50
N PRO A 506 -60.67 22.71 -43.11
CA PRO A 506 -59.93 23.96 -43.00
C PRO A 506 -59.56 24.34 -41.55
N ASP A 507 -58.61 25.26 -41.41
CA ASP A 507 -58.64 26.27 -40.34
C ASP A 507 -58.25 27.64 -40.93
N ALA A 508 -58.71 28.73 -40.32
CA ALA A 508 -58.65 30.07 -40.88
C ALA A 508 -58.17 31.09 -39.84
N THR A 509 -56.97 31.65 -40.05
CA THR A 509 -56.47 32.78 -39.23
C THR A 509 -56.13 34.01 -40.09
N HIS A 510 -56.49 35.17 -39.55
CA HIS A 510 -56.67 36.44 -40.24
C HIS A 510 -55.38 37.30 -40.28
N ARG A 511 -55.40 38.40 -41.07
CA ARG A 511 -54.31 39.41 -41.32
C ARG A 511 -53.25 38.96 -42.35
N GLY A 512 -52.87 39.70 -43.40
CA GLY A 512 -53.47 40.90 -44.01
C GLY A 512 -52.63 42.19 -43.91
N ARG A 513 -52.15 42.71 -45.05
CA ARG A 513 -51.83 44.16 -45.27
C ARG A 513 -51.69 44.51 -46.76
N LEU A 514 -52.00 45.77 -47.10
CA LEU A 514 -51.92 46.31 -48.46
C LEU A 514 -50.50 46.79 -48.81
N ARG A 515 -50.11 46.63 -50.09
CA ARG A 515 -49.39 47.60 -50.98
C ARG A 515 -48.77 46.86 -52.18
N SER A 516 -48.45 47.45 -53.34
CA SER A 516 -49.03 48.55 -54.15
C SER A 516 -48.10 48.82 -55.34
N ARG A 517 -48.64 49.05 -56.55
CA ARG A 517 -47.92 49.31 -57.83
C ARG A 517 -47.22 48.07 -58.43
N GLY A 518 -47.16 47.89 -59.76
CA GLY A 518 -47.89 48.56 -60.84
C GLY A 518 -47.08 48.75 -62.14
N ARG A 519 -47.78 48.90 -63.28
CA ARG A 519 -47.28 49.15 -64.67
C ARG A 519 -46.29 48.09 -65.22
N ARG A 520 -46.43 47.64 -66.47
CA ARG A 520 -47.17 48.22 -67.60
C ARG A 520 -48.33 47.36 -68.05
#